data_AF-A0A6M8B8B1-F1
#
_entry.id   AF-A0A6M8B8B1-F1
#
_cell.length_a   1.000
_cell.length_b   1.000
_cell.length_c   1.000
_cell.angle_alpha   90.00
_cell.angle_beta   90.00
_cell.angle_gamma   90.00
#
_symmetry.space_group_name_H-M   'P 1'
#
loop_
_entity.id
_entity.type
_entity.pdbx_description
1 polymer ?
#
loop_
_entity_poly.entity_id
_entity_poly.type
_entity_poly.pdbx_seq_one_letter_code
_entity_poly.pdbx_strand_id
1 'polypeptide(L)'
;MKPTHTQQPSSDPTATVTIPLSFTQQCTLLGATTALLDDLRARLSDEGLTDAERDRLLRDIASAEVLDDLVLRAEALVARAEEG
;
A
#
# COMPACT_ATOMS: atom_id res chain seq x y z
N MET A 1 18.13 40.31 -32.66
CA MET A 1 17.28 39.91 -31.51
C MET A 1 16.59 38.60 -31.89
N LYS A 2 16.83 37.51 -31.16
CA LYS A 2 16.28 36.17 -31.44
C LYS A 2 15.47 35.76 -30.21
N PRO A 3 14.22 35.28 -30.33
CA PRO A 3 13.41 34.94 -29.17
C PRO A 3 13.89 33.61 -28.59
N THR A 4 14.26 33.62 -27.31
CA THR A 4 14.53 32.41 -26.53
C THR A 4 13.19 31.77 -26.21
N HIS A 5 12.90 30.63 -26.83
CA HIS A 5 11.72 29.83 -26.54
C HIS A 5 11.97 29.11 -25.21
N THR A 6 11.35 29.57 -24.14
CA THR A 6 11.40 28.91 -22.83
C THR A 6 10.67 27.58 -22.95
N GLN A 7 11.42 26.49 -22.98
CA GLN A 7 10.88 25.14 -23.02
C GLN A 7 10.24 24.84 -21.66
N GLN A 8 8.91 24.78 -21.65
CA GLN A 8 8.10 24.40 -20.50
C GLN A 8 8.40 22.93 -20.16
N PRO A 9 8.69 22.56 -18.90
CA PRO A 9 8.95 21.16 -18.55
C PRO A 9 7.67 20.35 -18.79
N SER A 10 7.78 19.32 -19.64
CA SER A 10 6.70 18.38 -19.91
C SER A 10 6.35 17.64 -18.63
N SER A 11 5.17 17.91 -18.09
CA SER A 11 4.58 17.10 -17.02
C SER A 11 4.09 15.80 -17.64
N ASP A 12 4.95 14.78 -17.65
CA ASP A 12 4.54 13.42 -17.98
C ASP A 12 3.68 12.90 -16.80
N PRO A 13 2.36 12.66 -16.98
CA PRO A 13 1.47 12.27 -15.90
C PRO A 13 1.71 10.82 -15.42
N THR A 14 2.70 10.13 -15.98
CA THR A 14 3.04 8.73 -15.72
C THR A 14 4.28 8.56 -14.84
N ALA A 15 4.83 9.65 -14.28
CA ALA A 15 5.89 9.55 -13.29
C ALA A 15 5.30 9.05 -11.96
N THR A 16 5.26 7.73 -11.77
CA THR A 16 5.02 7.13 -10.45
C THR A 16 6.12 7.64 -9.52
N VAL A 17 5.76 8.59 -8.65
CA VAL A 17 6.68 9.09 -7.63
C VAL A 17 6.79 8.02 -6.56
N THR A 18 7.79 7.15 -6.68
CA THR A 18 8.14 6.19 -5.63
C THR A 18 8.91 6.92 -4.55
N ILE A 19 8.23 7.28 -3.45
CA ILE A 19 8.87 7.82 -2.26
C ILE A 19 9.33 6.64 -1.40
N PRO A 20 10.64 6.41 -1.20
CA PRO A 20 11.11 5.37 -0.30
C PRO A 20 10.68 5.71 1.13
N LEU A 21 10.01 4.76 1.79
CA LEU A 21 9.64 4.88 3.20
C LEU A 21 10.87 4.63 4.09
N SER A 22 11.02 5.36 5.18
CA SER A 22 11.99 5.03 6.22
C SER A 22 11.62 3.72 6.93
N PHE A 23 12.58 3.05 7.57
CA PHE A 23 12.32 1.82 8.33
C PHE A 23 11.19 2.00 9.36
N THR A 24 11.19 3.11 10.11
CA THR A 24 10.11 3.42 11.06
C THR A 24 8.75 3.58 10.37
N GLN A 25 8.69 4.20 9.19
CA GLN A 25 7.45 4.33 8.42
C GLN A 25 6.98 2.97 7.89
N GLN A 26 7.90 2.11 7.46
CA GLN A 26 7.60 0.74 7.02
C GLN A 26 7.03 -0.09 8.19
N CYS A 27 7.67 -0.09 9.36
CA CYS A 27 7.16 -0.79 10.54
C CYS A 27 5.80 -0.26 11.00
N THR A 28 5.59 1.06 10.93
CA THR A 28 4.30 1.69 11.28
C THR A 28 3.20 1.26 10.31
N LEU A 29 3.50 1.22 9.01
CA LEU A 29 2.57 0.78 7.98
C LEU A 29 2.20 -0.69 8.16
N LEU A 30 3.18 -1.55 8.47
CA LEU A 30 2.95 -2.97 8.77
C LEU A 30 2.00 -3.14 9.95
N GLY A 31 2.31 -2.54 11.10
CA GLY A 31 1.46 -2.65 12.29
C GLY A 31 0.03 -2.12 12.07
N ALA A 32 -0.11 -1.03 11.32
CA ALA A 32 -1.43 -0.49 10.96
C ALA A 32 -2.21 -1.42 10.02
N THR A 33 -1.52 -2.07 9.07
CA THR A 33 -2.14 -3.01 8.12
C THR A 33 -2.60 -4.27 8.82
N THR A 34 -1.78 -4.85 9.71
CA THR A 34 -2.16 -6.00 10.52
C THR A 34 -3.36 -5.70 11.42
N ALA A 35 -3.34 -4.57 12.13
CA ALA A 35 -4.44 -4.17 13.00
C ALA A 35 -5.77 -3.95 12.22
N LEU A 36 -5.68 -3.39 11.01
CA LEU A 36 -6.83 -3.24 10.12
C LEU A 36 -7.40 -4.59 9.67
N LEU A 37 -6.54 -5.54 9.30
CA LEU A 37 -6.96 -6.89 8.91
C LEU A 37 -7.68 -7.61 10.05
N ASP A 38 -7.15 -7.50 11.27
CA ASP A 38 -7.76 -8.12 12.45
C ASP A 38 -9.14 -7.51 12.75
N ASP A 39 -9.29 -6.18 12.66
CA ASP A 39 -10.59 -5.51 12.83
C ASP A 39 -11.61 -5.94 11.77
N LEU A 40 -11.20 -5.98 10.49
CA LEU A 40 -12.08 -6.40 9.40
C LEU A 40 -12.51 -7.86 9.55
N ARG A 41 -11.61 -8.76 9.97
CA ARG A 41 -11.93 -10.16 10.24
C ARG A 41 -12.87 -10.31 11.44
N ALA A 42 -12.67 -9.53 12.51
CA ALA A 42 -13.58 -9.50 13.65
C ALA A 42 -14.98 -9.04 13.24
N ARG A 43 -15.09 -8.00 12.43
CA ARG A 43 -16.38 -7.50 11.90
C ARG A 43 -17.07 -8.52 10.99
N LEU A 44 -16.31 -9.28 10.21
CA LEU A 44 -16.86 -10.36 9.37
C LEU A 44 -17.51 -11.49 10.19
N SER A 45 -17.07 -11.67 11.44
CA SER A 45 -17.61 -12.69 12.36
C SER A 45 -18.89 -12.26 13.10
N ASP A 46 -19.35 -11.02 12.90
CA ASP A 46 -20.51 -10.47 13.60
C ASP A 46 -21.84 -11.01 13.04
N GLU A 47 -22.74 -11.42 13.94
CA GLU A 47 -24.06 -11.94 13.59
C GLU A 47 -25.01 -10.75 13.28
N GLY A 48 -25.17 -10.43 12.00
CA GLY A 48 -26.06 -9.35 11.58
C GLY A 48 -25.71 -8.69 10.25
N LEU A 49 -24.57 -9.05 9.66
CA LEU A 49 -24.17 -8.55 8.34
C LEU A 49 -25.17 -8.98 7.26
N THR A 50 -25.59 -8.01 6.47
CA THR A 50 -26.23 -8.28 5.18
C THR A 50 -25.21 -8.88 4.21
N ASP A 51 -25.69 -9.60 3.20
CA ASP A 51 -24.81 -10.19 2.16
C ASP A 51 -23.97 -9.11 1.45
N ALA A 52 -24.54 -7.93 1.22
CA ALA A 52 -23.83 -6.81 0.59
C ALA A 52 -22.69 -6.25 1.46
N GLU A 53 -22.89 -6.18 2.79
CA GLU A 53 -21.86 -5.74 3.73
C GLU A 53 -20.76 -6.79 3.87
N ARG A 54 -21.12 -8.07 3.92
CA ARG A 54 -20.18 -9.20 3.90
C ARG A 54 -19.31 -9.17 2.64
N ASP A 55 -19.91 -9.02 1.46
CA ASP A 55 -19.18 -8.93 0.19
C ASP A 55 -18.26 -7.71 0.12
N ARG A 56 -18.67 -6.59 0.71
CA ARG A 56 -17.81 -5.41 0.84
C ARG A 56 -16.62 -5.68 1.76
N LEU A 57 -16.85 -6.24 2.95
CA LEU A 57 -15.79 -6.58 3.90
C LEU A 57 -14.79 -7.59 3.31
N LEU A 58 -15.26 -8.59 2.57
CA LEU A 58 -14.39 -9.56 1.89
C LEU A 58 -13.48 -8.90 0.85
N ARG A 59 -13.97 -7.91 0.10
CA ARG A 59 -13.14 -7.12 -0.84
C ARG A 59 -12.14 -6.23 -0.12
N ASP A 60 -12.54 -5.63 0.99
CA ASP A 60 -11.66 -4.78 1.80
C ASP A 60 -10.53 -5.62 2.43
N ILE A 61 -10.84 -6.83 2.92
CA ILE A 61 -9.85 -7.81 3.42
C ILE A 61 -8.91 -8.23 2.30
N ALA A 62 -9.42 -8.65 1.14
CA ALA A 62 -8.59 -9.08 0.02
C ALA A 62 -7.62 -7.98 -0.44
N SER A 63 -8.06 -6.71 -0.39
CA SER A 63 -7.21 -5.56 -0.73
C SER A 63 -6.12 -5.33 0.32
N ALA A 64 -6.44 -5.50 1.60
CA ALA A 64 -5.48 -5.38 2.70
C ALA A 64 -4.49 -6.56 2.76
N GLU A 65 -4.90 -7.78 2.40
CA GLU A 65 -3.99 -8.94 2.31
C GLU A 65 -2.97 -8.77 1.18
N VAL A 66 -3.35 -8.16 0.04
CA VAL A 66 -2.40 -7.80 -1.02
C VAL A 66 -1.35 -6.80 -0.53
N LEU A 67 -1.74 -5.87 0.35
CA LEU A 67 -0.80 -4.92 0.95
C LEU A 67 0.17 -5.62 1.90
N ASP A 68 -0.32 -6.54 2.73
CA ASP A 68 0.49 -7.36 3.65
C ASP A 68 1.52 -8.22 2.89
N ASP A 69 1.09 -8.90 1.82
CA ASP A 69 1.96 -9.68 0.93
C ASP A 69 3.06 -8.83 0.27
N LEU A 70 2.72 -7.60 -0.13
CA LEU A 70 3.67 -6.65 -0.68
C LEU A 70 4.72 -6.23 0.35
N VAL A 71 4.32 -6.03 1.61
CA VAL A 71 5.24 -5.69 2.70
C VAL A 71 6.18 -6.86 3.00
N LEU A 72 5.67 -8.09 3.14
CA LEU A 72 6.50 -9.28 3.38
C LEU A 72 7.53 -9.51 2.27
N ARG A 73 7.15 -9.29 1.01
CA ARG A 73 8.08 -9.37 -0.13
C ARG A 73 9.14 -8.28 -0.09
N ALA A 74 8.78 -7.06 0.31
CA ALA A 74 9.74 -5.96 0.46
C ALA A 74 10.76 -6.27 1.57
N GLU A 75 10.32 -6.78 2.72
CA GLU A 75 11.20 -7.20 3.82
C GLU A 75 12.18 -8.29 3.37
N ALA A 76 11.70 -9.31 2.67
CA ALA A 76 12.56 -10.37 2.13
C ALA A 76 13.61 -9.85 1.13
N LEU A 77 13.28 -8.82 0.34
CA LEU A 77 14.22 -8.20 -0.59
C LEU A 77 15.27 -7.34 0.14
N VAL A 78 14.88 -6.61 1.19
CA VAL A 78 15.80 -5.84 2.03
C VAL A 78 16.78 -6.77 2.74
N ALA A 79 16.28 -7.83 3.39
CA ALA A 79 17.13 -8.81 4.08
C ALA A 79 18.19 -9.42 3.14
N ARG A 80 17.79 -9.76 1.90
CA ARG A 80 18.70 -10.29 0.88
C ARG A 80 19.72 -9.26 0.35
N ALA A 81 19.39 -7.97 0.40
CA ALA A 81 20.29 -6.90 -0.01
C ALA A 81 21.34 -6.58 1.07
N GLU A 82 21.05 -6.87 2.34
CA GLU A 82 21.98 -6.71 3.47
C GLU A 82 22.95 -7.90 3.62
N GLU A 83 22.62 -9.06 3.04
CA GLU A 83 23.45 -10.28 3.04
C GLU A 83 24.55 -10.31 1.94
N GLY A 84 24.66 -9.28 1.10
CA GLY A 84 25.63 -9.18 -0.01
C GLY A 84 26.57 -7.98 0.10
#